data_AF-A0A6A5M223-F1
#
_entry.id   AF-A0A6A5M223-F1
#
_cell.length_a   1.000
_cell.length_b   1.000
_cell.length_c   1.000
_cell.angle_alpha   90.00
_cell.angle_beta   90.00
_cell.angle_gamma   90.00
#
_symmetry.space_group_name_H-M   'P 1'
#
loop_
_entity.id
_entity.type
_entity.pdbx_description
1 polymer ?
#
loop_
_entity_poly.entity_id
_entity_poly.type
_entity_poly.pdbx_seq_one_letter_code
_entity_poly.pdbx_strand_id
1 'polypeptide(L)'
;MSHLTSLLLPLVPIPISTSPSSNNTVKVIAFKTIPSATKLEIKNFLQSFYNLDVQKVRTLNMKGKKKHLGGSLIAKPDYKKAYVTLNKPLPVTSNLYPLTMQY
;
A
#
# COMPACT_ATOMS: atom_id res chain seq x y z
N MET A 1 -15.34 -3.36 19.65
CA MET A 1 -14.33 -4.20 18.96
C MET A 1 -13.83 -3.60 17.64
N SER A 2 -14.12 -2.32 17.34
CA SER A 2 -13.94 -1.72 15.99
C SER A 2 -12.92 -0.57 15.88
N HIS A 3 -12.36 -0.08 16.99
CA HIS A 3 -11.45 1.08 16.98
C HIS A 3 -9.96 0.74 17.18
N LEU A 4 -9.62 -0.44 17.71
CA LEU A 4 -8.22 -0.81 17.99
C LEU A 4 -7.52 -1.48 16.80
N THR A 5 -8.28 -2.11 15.90
CA THR A 5 -7.74 -2.77 14.70
C THR A 5 -7.32 -1.78 13.60
N SER A 6 -7.88 -0.57 13.58
CA SER A 6 -7.52 0.47 12.60
C SER A 6 -6.11 1.02 12.79
N LEU A 7 -5.50 0.82 13.97
CA LEU A 7 -4.16 1.33 14.28
C LEU A 7 -3.03 0.40 13.84
N LEU A 8 -3.33 -0.84 13.44
CA LEU A 8 -2.31 -1.83 13.11
C LEU A 8 -2.68 -2.60 11.83
N LEU A 9 -2.88 -1.84 10.74
CA LEU A 9 -2.96 -2.44 9.42
C LEU A 9 -1.55 -2.67 8.88
N PRO A 10 -1.16 -3.90 8.55
CA PRO A 10 0.11 -4.14 7.88
C PRO A 10 -0.02 -3.61 6.44
N LEU A 11 0.42 -2.36 6.25
CA LEU A 11 0.55 -1.72 4.96
C LEU A 11 2.00 -1.82 4.51
N VAL A 12 2.24 -2.58 3.44
CA VAL A 12 3.57 -2.72 2.85
C VAL A 12 3.57 -2.07 1.47
N PRO A 13 4.40 -1.05 1.20
CA PRO A 13 4.51 -0.49 -0.14
C PRO A 13 4.96 -1.58 -1.12
N ILE A 14 4.26 -1.67 -2.26
CA ILE A 14 4.61 -2.58 -3.34
C ILE A 14 5.29 -1.75 -4.43
N PRO A 15 6.44 -2.18 -4.95
CA PRO A 15 7.02 -1.55 -6.13
C PRO A 15 6.03 -1.61 -7.28
N ILE A 16 5.66 -0.44 -7.78
CA ILE A 16 4.79 -0.26 -8.94
C ILE A 16 5.71 -0.05 -10.13
N SER A 17 5.54 -0.86 -11.19
CA SER A 17 6.22 -0.69 -12.48
C SER A 17 5.66 0.51 -13.28
N THR A 18 5.15 1.54 -12.60
CA THR A 18 4.77 2.78 -13.28
C THR A 18 6.05 3.50 -13.64
N SER A 19 6.36 3.57 -14.93
CA SER A 19 7.44 4.42 -15.44
C SER A 19 7.29 5.80 -14.79
N PRO A 20 8.36 6.37 -14.21
CA PRO A 20 8.31 7.74 -13.74
C PRO A 20 7.81 8.62 -14.90
N SER A 21 6.84 9.49 -14.60
CA SER A 21 6.52 10.60 -15.50
C SER A 21 7.81 11.39 -15.77
N SER A 22 7.88 12.13 -16.88
CA SER A 22 9.05 12.92 -17.33
C SER A 22 9.73 13.75 -16.22
N ASN A 23 8.99 14.06 -15.15
CA ASN A 23 9.43 14.88 -14.02
C ASN A 23 9.89 14.07 -12.80
N ASN A 24 10.15 12.76 -12.94
CA ASN A 24 10.62 11.87 -11.88
C ASN A 24 9.77 11.93 -10.58
N THR A 25 8.45 12.05 -10.73
CA THR A 25 7.50 12.12 -9.60
C THR A 25 6.44 11.02 -9.68
N VAL A 26 5.99 10.56 -8.51
CA VAL A 26 4.94 9.56 -8.32
C VAL A 26 3.70 10.23 -7.73
N LYS A 27 2.58 10.13 -8.45
CA LYS A 27 1.27 10.57 -7.96
C LYS A 27 0.45 9.44 -7.32
N VAL A 28 0.71 8.20 -7.71
CA VAL A 28 -0.04 7.03 -7.27
C VAL A 28 0.90 5.99 -6.70
N ILE A 29 0.63 5.52 -5.48
CA ILE A 29 1.41 4.49 -4.78
C ILE A 29 0.59 3.23 -4.60
N ALA A 30 1.19 2.06 -4.76
CA ALA A 30 0.54 0.79 -4.49
C ALA A 30 0.98 0.22 -3.13
N PHE A 31 0.02 -0.24 -2.33
CA PHE A 31 0.25 -0.90 -1.05
C PHE A 31 -0.37 -2.30 -1.04
N LYS A 32 0.28 -3.21 -0.32
CA LYS A 32 -0.22 -4.52 0.07
C LYS A 32 -0.83 -4.39 1.46
N THR A 33 -2.04 -4.90 1.62
CA THR A 33 -2.83 -4.82 2.86
C THR A 33 -3.58 -6.13 3.11
N ILE A 34 -4.19 -6.28 4.28
CA ILE A 34 -5.04 -7.44 4.60
C ILE A 34 -6.35 -7.43 3.78
N PRO A 35 -6.91 -8.61 3.43
CA PRO A 35 -8.16 -8.71 2.68
C PRO A 35 -9.38 -8.04 3.34
N SER A 36 -9.40 -7.93 4.67
CA SER A 36 -10.47 -7.30 5.45
C SER A 36 -10.42 -5.76 5.46
N ALA A 37 -9.30 -5.15 5.08
CA ALA A 37 -9.09 -3.71 5.20
C ALA A 37 -10.08 -2.88 4.38
N THR A 38 -10.73 -1.90 5.00
CA THR A 38 -11.62 -0.98 4.27
C THR A 38 -10.85 0.20 3.67
N LYS A 39 -11.42 0.87 2.65
CA LYS A 39 -10.80 2.05 2.04
C LYS A 39 -10.61 3.20 3.04
N LEU A 40 -11.54 3.32 3.98
CA LEU A 40 -11.51 4.36 5.02
C LEU A 40 -10.37 4.09 6.01
N GLU A 41 -10.24 2.85 6.49
CA GLU A 41 -9.13 2.44 7.34
C GLU A 41 -7.77 2.70 6.70
N ILE A 42 -7.59 2.30 5.43
CA ILE A 42 -6.33 2.51 4.70
C ILE A 42 -6.01 4.01 4.59
N LYS A 43 -7.03 4.84 4.29
CA LYS A 43 -6.85 6.30 4.20
C LYS A 43 -6.43 6.89 5.54
N ASN A 44 -7.15 6.57 6.61
CA ASN A 44 -6.89 7.09 7.94
C ASN A 44 -5.51 6.65 8.46
N PHE A 45 -5.14 5.38 8.26
CA PHE A 45 -3.82 4.89 8.65
C PHE A 45 -2.69 5.62 7.92
N LEU A 46 -2.80 5.82 6.61
CA LEU A 46 -1.79 6.55 5.83
C LEU A 46 -1.69 8.03 6.23
N GLN A 47 -2.81 8.66 6.57
CA GLN A 47 -2.84 10.04 7.03
C GLN A 47 -2.28 10.18 8.45
N SER A 48 -2.67 9.32 9.39
CA SER A 48 -2.26 9.44 10.80
C SER A 48 -0.86 8.90 11.07
N PHE A 49 -0.48 7.78 10.46
CA PHE A 49 0.79 7.12 10.76
C PHE A 49 1.94 7.62 9.87
N TYR A 50 1.65 7.92 8.61
CA TYR A 50 2.66 8.37 7.64
C TYR A 50 2.54 9.85 7.26
N ASN A 51 1.56 10.58 7.81
CA ASN A 51 1.30 12.00 7.48
C ASN A 51 1.19 12.26 5.96
N LEU A 52 0.66 11.28 5.20
CA LEU A 52 0.50 11.41 3.75
C LEU A 52 -0.81 12.09 3.41
N ASP A 53 -0.76 13.04 2.48
CA ASP A 53 -1.96 13.71 1.97
C ASP A 53 -2.64 12.87 0.86
N VAL A 54 -3.60 12.03 1.29
CA VAL A 54 -4.30 11.07 0.43
C VAL A 54 -5.55 11.68 -0.21
N GLN A 55 -5.55 11.76 -1.54
CA GLN A 55 -6.71 12.16 -2.35
C GLN A 55 -7.77 11.06 -2.41
N LYS A 56 -7.36 9.85 -2.84
CA LYS A 56 -8.29 8.75 -3.14
C LYS A 56 -7.62 7.40 -2.99
N VAL A 57 -8.37 6.42 -2.49
CA VAL A 57 -7.95 5.02 -2.40
C VAL A 57 -8.81 4.15 -3.32
N ARG A 58 -8.16 3.35 -4.16
CA ARG A 58 -8.77 2.30 -4.98
C ARG A 58 -8.22 0.96 -4.52
N THR A 59 -9.08 -0.05 -4.37
CA THR A 59 -8.70 -1.35 -3.81
C THR A 59 -9.07 -2.48 -4.75
N LEU A 60 -8.26 -3.53 -4.75
CA LEU A 60 -8.49 -4.78 -5.48
C LEU A 60 -8.21 -5.95 -4.53
N ASN A 61 -9.05 -6.98 -4.57
CA ASN A 61 -8.78 -8.23 -3.86
C ASN A 61 -7.87 -9.10 -4.75
N MET A 62 -6.71 -9.48 -4.23
CA MET A 62 -5.70 -10.26 -4.95
C MET A 62 -5.63 -11.66 -4.36
N LYS A 63 -5.76 -12.67 -5.21
CA LYS A 63 -5.48 -14.06 -4.85
C LYS A 63 -3.98 -14.26 -4.72
N GLY A 64 -3.56 -14.97 -3.69
CA GLY A 64 -2.17 -15.35 -3.49
C GLY A 64 -1.67 -16.26 -4.61
N LYS A 65 -0.40 -16.12 -4.96
CA LYS A 65 0.23 -16.95 -6.01
C LYS A 65 0.26 -18.40 -5.53
N LYS A 66 -0.39 -19.28 -6.31
CA LYS A 66 -0.30 -20.73 -6.16
C LYS A 66 1.04 -21.21 -6.75
N LYS A 67 1.67 -22.17 -6.09
CA LYS A 67 2.92 -22.81 -6.50
C LYS A 67 2.82 -24.31 -6.21
N HIS A 68 3.33 -25.12 -7.11
CA HIS A 68 3.58 -26.53 -6.83
C HIS A 68 4.99 -26.66 -6.26
N LEU A 69 5.11 -27.31 -5.11
CA LEU A 69 6.39 -27.62 -4.48
C LEU A 69 6.35 -29.07 -3.98
N GLY A 70 7.25 -29.92 -4.49
CA GLY A 70 7.35 -31.31 -4.05
C GLY A 70 6.06 -32.11 -4.21
N GLY A 71 5.29 -31.90 -5.28
CA GLY A 71 4.00 -32.57 -5.51
C GLY A 71 2.81 -31.96 -4.76
N SER A 72 3.03 -31.08 -3.79
CA SER A 72 1.95 -30.39 -3.06
C SER A 72 1.64 -29.01 -3.64
N LEU A 73 0.37 -28.62 -3.57
CA LEU A 73 -0.14 -27.31 -3.95
C LEU A 73 -0.07 -26.35 -2.76
N ILE A 74 0.83 -25.36 -2.81
CA ILE A 74 0.98 -24.33 -1.78
C ILE A 74 0.54 -22.98 -2.35
N ALA A 75 -0.21 -22.21 -1.57
CA ALA A 75 -0.61 -20.85 -1.95
C ALA A 75 0.00 -19.83 -0.99
N LYS A 76 0.47 -18.70 -1.53
CA LYS A 76 0.73 -17.51 -0.71
C LYS A 76 -0.61 -17.00 -0.13
N PRO A 77 -0.59 -16.29 1.01
CA PRO A 77 -1.80 -15.65 1.52
C PRO A 77 -2.38 -14.64 0.52
N ASP A 78 -3.71 -14.64 0.43
CA ASP A 78 -4.47 -13.60 -0.25
C ASP A 78 -4.22 -12.24 0.40
N TYR A 79 -4.32 -11.18 -0.39
CA TYR A 79 -4.09 -9.82 0.08
C TYR A 79 -4.97 -8.83 -0.66
N LYS A 80 -5.09 -7.62 -0.15
CA LYS A 80 -5.74 -6.52 -0.84
C LYS A 80 -4.69 -5.54 -1.34
N LYS A 81 -4.72 -5.25 -2.64
CA LYS A 81 -3.88 -4.24 -3.26
C LYS A 81 -4.61 -2.90 -3.21
N ALA A 82 -3.97 -1.89 -2.65
CA ALA A 82 -4.52 -0.55 -2.56
C ALA A 82 -3.69 0.41 -3.41
N TYR A 83 -4.30 1.01 -4.42
CA TYR A 83 -3.75 2.16 -5.13
C TYR A 83 -4.20 3.44 -4.45
N VAL A 84 -3.23 4.21 -4.01
CA VAL A 84 -3.42 5.45 -3.25
C VAL A 84 -2.96 6.59 -4.13
N THR A 85 -3.88 7.49 -4.46
CA THR A 85 -3.58 8.73 -5.16
C THR A 85 -3.32 9.81 -4.13
N LEU A 86 -2.16 10.47 -4.25
CA LEU A 86 -1.78 11.59 -3.40
C LEU A 86 -2.25 12.90 -4.01
N ASN A 87 -2.57 13.88 -3.16
CA ASN A 87 -2.84 15.25 -3.59
C ASN A 87 -1.54 15.90 -4.11
N LYS A 88 -0.46 15.76 -3.34
CA LYS A 88 0.89 16.22 -3.71
C LYS A 88 1.71 15.06 -4.28
N PRO A 89 2.26 15.17 -5.51
CA PRO A 89 3.13 14.13 -6.04
C PRO A 89 4.44 14.07 -5.26
N LEU A 90 4.95 12.87 -4.99
CA LEU A 90 6.23 12.66 -4.31
C LEU A 90 7.36 12.51 -5.32
N PRO A 91 8.57 13.03 -5.05
CA PRO A 91 9.73 12.80 -5.91
C PRO A 91 10.19 11.33 -5.80
N VAL A 92 10.54 10.70 -6.92
CA VAL A 92 11.16 9.37 -6.99
C VAL A 92 12.63 9.53 -6.57
N THR A 93 12.89 9.47 -5.27
CA THR A 93 14.27 9.33 -4.75
C THR A 93 14.62 7.85 -4.66
N SER A 94 15.88 7.50 -4.91
CA SER A 94 16.41 6.12 -4.87
C SER A 94 16.24 5.45 -3.50
N ASN A 95 15.97 6.21 -2.46
CA ASN A 95 15.54 5.74 -1.15
C ASN A 95 14.01 5.67 -1.12
N LEU A 96 13.44 4.47 -1.35
CA LEU A 96 11.99 4.21 -1.25
C LEU A 96 11.41 4.36 0.19
N TYR A 97 12.19 4.95 1.10
CA TYR A 97 11.79 5.36 2.44
C TYR A 97 12.25 6.80 2.68
N PRO A 98 11.34 7.77 2.57
CA PRO A 98 11.47 9.02 3.27
C PRO A 98 10.21 9.21 4.10
N LEU A 99 10.10 8.48 5.20
CA LEU A 99 9.14 8.83 6.24
C LEU A 99 9.92 9.67 7.21
N THR A 100 9.90 10.97 6.96
CA THR A 100 10.42 11.98 7.88
C THR A 100 9.78 11.77 9.24
N MET A 101 10.46 11.05 10.12
CA MET A 101 10.29 11.15 11.56
C MET A 101 10.93 12.49 11.94
N GLN A 102 10.16 13.57 11.89
CA GLN A 102 10.52 14.77 12.63
C GLN A 102 10.02 14.56 14.05
N TYR A 103 10.95 14.29 14.97
CA TYR A 103 10.75 14.54 16.40
C TYR A 103 10.79 16.04 16.66
#